data_AF-A0A9D3WBN0-F1
#
_entry.id   AF-A0A9D3WBN0-F1
#
_cell.length_a   1.000
_cell.length_b   1.000
_cell.length_c   1.000
_cell.angle_alpha   90.00
_cell.angle_beta   90.00
_cell.angle_gamma   90.00
#
_symmetry.space_group_name_H-M   'P 1'
#
loop_
_entity.id
_entity.type
_entity.pdbx_description
1 polymer ?
#
loop_
_entity_poly.entity_id
_entity_poly.type
_entity_poly.pdbx_seq_one_letter_code
_entity_poly.pdbx_strand_id
1 'polypeptide(L)'
;MEQMHICIICFKRDASDIGAWQFVEQRRHAYFDKMQVWDYTGLSYAKYNARDADKEVLGCVVENKVLLSSLLSRVQETDLSKKIYPSRLNSMSILPNSSSSEVDSTLSMTALFTHGRLAKLEREDGNSLYAKLVVIELAPV
;
A
#
# COMPACT_ATOMS: atom_id res chain seq x y z
N MET A 1 27.48 -1.74 18.77
CA MET A 1 27.15 -1.23 17.43
C MET A 1 25.63 -1.33 17.34
N GLU A 2 24.93 -0.26 17.71
CA GLU A 2 23.47 -0.28 17.76
C GLU A 2 22.92 -0.63 16.38
N GLN A 3 21.99 -1.59 16.32
CA GLN A 3 21.22 -1.84 15.12
C GLN A 3 20.46 -0.55 14.81
N MET A 4 20.95 0.20 13.84
CA MET A 4 20.24 1.31 13.24
C MET A 4 19.02 0.71 12.55
N HIS A 5 17.91 0.61 13.29
CA HIS A 5 16.61 0.24 12.74
C HIS A 5 16.40 1.07 11.49
N ILE A 6 16.19 0.41 10.34
CA ILE A 6 15.93 1.08 9.06
C ILE A 6 14.71 2.00 9.28
N CYS A 7 14.98 3.30 9.37
CA CYS A 7 13.95 4.32 9.49
C CYS A 7 13.70 4.88 8.10
N ILE A 8 12.42 5.00 7.72
CA ILE A 8 12.03 5.58 6.44
C ILE A 8 11.88 7.09 6.65
N ILE A 9 12.44 7.87 5.74
CA ILE A 9 12.16 9.30 5.63
C ILE A 9 10.81 9.43 4.91
N CYS A 10 9.78 9.79 5.66
CA CYS A 10 8.48 10.12 5.09
C CYS A 10 8.44 11.62 4.82
N PHE A 11 8.35 12.00 3.54
CA PHE A 11 8.00 13.37 3.18
C PHE A 11 6.52 13.57 3.51
N LYS A 12 6.22 14.41 4.50
CA LYS A 12 4.86 14.79 4.86
C LYS A 12 4.33 15.71 3.75
N ARG A 13 3.87 15.12 2.65
CA ARG A 13 2.97 15.78 1.70
C ARG A 13 1.56 15.51 2.23
N ASP A 14 0.80 16.58 2.49
CA ASP A 14 -0.55 16.61 3.08
C ASP A 14 -1.09 15.23 3.46
N ALA A 15 -0.60 14.72 4.59
CA ALA A 15 -0.88 13.36 5.06
C ALA A 15 -2.36 13.13 5.44
N SER A 16 -3.19 14.16 5.22
CA SER A 16 -4.65 14.12 5.25
C SER A 16 -5.24 13.13 4.26
N ASP A 17 -4.58 12.84 3.14
CA ASP A 17 -5.23 12.12 2.03
C ASP A 17 -5.53 10.65 2.32
N ILE A 18 -4.76 10.00 3.19
CA ILE A 18 -4.94 8.58 3.55
C ILE A 18 -5.56 8.42 4.95
N GLY A 19 -5.47 9.44 5.80
CA GLY A 19 -6.00 9.42 7.18
C GLY A 19 -5.27 8.46 8.13
N ALA A 20 -4.14 7.87 7.74
CA ALA A 20 -3.35 6.98 8.61
C ALA A 20 -2.37 7.74 9.52
N TRP A 21 -2.14 9.03 9.27
CA TRP A 21 -1.11 9.82 9.96
C TRP A 21 -1.36 9.98 11.46
N GLN A 22 -2.63 10.01 11.86
CA GLN A 22 -3.03 10.03 13.28
C GLN A 22 -2.42 8.88 14.09
N PHE A 23 -2.22 7.71 13.49
CA PHE A 23 -1.60 6.56 14.15
C PHE A 23 -0.07 6.66 14.22
N VAL A 24 0.54 7.38 13.28
CA VAL A 24 1.99 7.65 13.28
C VAL A 24 2.33 8.59 14.43
N GLU A 25 1.53 9.64 14.62
CA GLU A 25 1.75 10.66 15.67
C GLU A 25 1.58 10.09 17.09
N GLN A 26 0.81 9.02 17.25
CA GLN A 26 0.65 8.30 18.52
C GLN A 26 1.87 7.42 18.89
N ARG A 27 2.82 7.24 17.97
CA ARG A 27 4.00 6.37 18.13
C ARG A 27 5.29 7.16 17.93
N ARG A 28 6.44 6.51 18.09
CA ARG A 28 7.75 7.15 17.95
C ARG A 28 7.94 7.68 16.53
N HIS A 29 8.07 8.99 16.41
CA HIS A 29 8.32 9.72 15.17
C HIS A 29 9.21 10.92 15.47
N ALA A 30 9.90 11.45 14.47
CA ALA A 30 10.75 12.63 14.62
C ALA A 30 10.66 13.52 13.38
N TYR A 31 10.12 14.73 13.55
CA TYR A 31 10.12 15.74 12.52
C TYR A 31 11.50 16.38 12.35
N PHE A 32 11.83 16.78 11.12
CA PHE A 32 13.05 17.55 10.84
C PHE A 32 12.74 18.68 9.85
N ASP A 33 13.41 19.82 10.07
CA ASP A 33 13.27 21.05 9.29
C ASP A 33 14.53 21.40 8.48
N LYS A 34 15.62 20.63 8.68
CA LYS A 34 16.91 20.84 8.06
C LYS A 34 17.46 19.54 7.50
N MET A 35 18.03 19.61 6.31
CA MET A 35 18.71 18.48 5.67
C MET A 35 20.01 18.97 5.05
N GLN A 36 21.06 18.16 5.17
CA GLN A 36 22.34 18.42 4.53
C GLN A 36 22.73 17.22 3.68
N VAL A 37 23.11 17.49 2.44
CA VAL A 37 23.51 16.50 1.45
C VAL A 37 24.92 16.83 1.01
N TRP A 38 25.80 15.85 1.06
CA TRP A 38 27.20 15.95 0.67
C TRP A 38 27.47 14.96 -0.46
N ASP A 39 28.40 15.33 -1.33
CA ASP A 39 28.95 14.37 -2.29
C ASP A 39 29.94 13.41 -1.60
N TYR A 40 30.39 12.40 -2.35
CA TYR A 40 31.37 11.42 -1.85
C TYR A 40 32.77 12.02 -1.61
N THR A 41 33.07 13.20 -2.14
CA THR A 41 34.34 13.92 -1.90
C THR A 41 34.33 14.67 -0.58
N GLY A 42 33.14 15.02 -0.06
CA GLY A 42 32.95 15.79 1.17
C GLY A 42 33.34 17.27 1.06
N LEU A 43 33.75 17.72 -0.13
CA LEU A 43 34.21 19.10 -0.36
C LEU A 43 33.05 20.06 -0.68
N SER A 44 31.94 19.52 -1.19
CA SER A 44 30.73 20.28 -1.45
C SER A 44 29.54 19.73 -0.67
N TYR A 45 28.63 20.62 -0.30
CA TYR A 45 27.36 20.24 0.31
C TYR A 45 26.24 21.19 -0.10
N ALA A 46 25.02 20.66 -0.12
CA ALA A 46 23.78 21.43 -0.19
C ALA A 46 23.07 21.39 1.18
N LYS A 47 22.54 22.54 1.61
CA LYS A 47 21.68 22.65 2.80
C LYS A 47 20.27 23.01 2.36
N TYR A 48 19.30 22.38 3.00
CA TYR A 48 17.89 22.62 2.80
C TYR A 48 17.27 23.00 4.14
N ASN A 49 16.49 24.07 4.16
CA ASN A 49 15.67 24.45 5.30
C ASN A 49 14.19 24.49 4.86
N ALA A 50 13.29 23.96 5.69
CA ALA A 50 11.85 24.00 5.42
C ALA A 50 11.34 25.42 5.16
N ARG A 51 11.91 26.40 5.88
CA ARG A 51 11.54 27.82 5.78
C ARG A 51 11.85 28.44 4.42
N ASP A 52 12.84 27.89 3.69
CA ASP A 52 13.17 28.37 2.35
C ASP A 52 12.06 28.05 1.33
N ALA A 53 11.11 27.17 1.69
CA ALA A 53 9.94 26.78 0.91
C ALA A 53 8.61 27.13 1.60
N ASP A 54 8.62 28.05 2.58
CA ASP A 54 7.45 28.43 3.39
C ASP A 54 6.76 27.22 4.06
N LYS A 55 7.56 26.23 4.51
CA LYS A 55 7.10 25.06 5.26
C LYS A 55 7.69 25.05 6.67
N GLU A 56 6.97 24.42 7.60
CA GLU A 56 7.46 24.23 8.98
C GLU A 56 8.40 23.03 9.12
N VAL A 57 8.21 21.99 8.30
CA VAL A 57 8.99 20.75 8.33
C VAL A 57 9.33 20.30 6.91
N LEU A 58 10.48 19.65 6.75
CA LEU A 58 10.86 18.96 5.50
C LEU A 58 10.25 17.56 5.44
N GLY A 59 10.13 16.90 6.59
CA GLY A 59 9.57 15.56 6.68
C GLY A 59 9.58 15.01 8.09
N CYS A 60 9.34 13.71 8.17
CA CYS A 60 9.28 12.95 9.41
C CYS A 60 10.03 11.63 9.25
N VAL A 61 10.89 11.32 10.20
CA VAL A 61 11.53 10.02 10.33
C VAL A 61 10.62 9.11 11.14
N VAL A 62 10.29 7.96 10.58
CA VAL A 62 9.40 6.97 11.20
C VAL A 62 10.02 5.59 11.07
N GLU A 63 9.91 4.78 12.14
CA GLU A 63 10.29 3.38 12.04
C GLU A 63 9.36 2.65 11.07
N ASN A 64 9.91 1.73 10.27
CA ASN A 64 9.11 0.99 9.30
C ASN A 64 7.91 0.25 9.95
N LYS A 65 8.11 -0.32 11.15
CA LYS A 65 7.05 -0.99 11.92
C LYS A 65 5.92 -0.05 12.34
N VAL A 66 6.23 1.22 12.63
CA VAL A 66 5.24 2.25 13.00
C VAL A 66 4.43 2.63 11.77
N LEU A 67 5.08 2.81 10.62
CA LEU A 67 4.40 3.12 9.36
C LEU A 67 3.44 1.99 8.94
N LEU A 68 3.92 0.74 8.93
CA LEU A 68 3.11 -0.43 8.57
C LEU A 68 1.92 -0.63 9.51
N SER A 69 2.14 -0.53 10.83
CA SER A 69 1.05 -0.66 11.80
C SER A 69 0.02 0.46 11.70
N SER A 70 0.44 1.68 11.34
CA SER A 70 -0.45 2.83 11.12
C SER A 70 -1.34 2.62 9.89
N LEU A 71 -0.77 2.15 8.78
CA LEU A 71 -1.52 1.81 7.57
C LEU A 71 -2.51 0.67 7.83
N LEU A 72 -2.07 -0.38 8.55
CA LEU A 72 -2.95 -1.48 8.91
C LEU A 72 -4.11 -1.04 9.80
N SER A 73 -3.85 -0.17 10.80
CA SER A 73 -4.90 0.40 11.66
C SER A 73 -5.92 1.18 10.82
N ARG A 74 -5.45 1.93 9.82
CA ARG A 74 -6.34 2.65 8.90
C ARG A 74 -7.18 1.72 8.04
N VAL A 75 -6.59 0.67 7.49
CA VAL A 75 -7.31 -0.38 6.75
C VAL A 75 -8.33 -1.08 7.65
N GLN A 76 -8.04 -1.25 8.93
CA GLN A 76 -8.94 -1.85 9.92
C GLN A 76 -10.18 -0.99 10.18
N GLU A 77 -10.03 0.33 10.29
CA GLU A 77 -11.14 1.27 10.46
C GLU A 77 -12.07 1.34 9.24
N THR A 78 -11.53 1.15 8.03
CA THR A 78 -12.36 1.18 6.83
C THR A 78 -13.27 -0.05 6.76
N ASP A 79 -14.54 0.17 6.44
CA ASP A 79 -15.56 -0.85 6.09
C ASP A 79 -15.26 -1.52 4.74
N LEU A 80 -14.02 -1.94 4.53
CA LEU A 80 -13.69 -2.83 3.41
C LEU A 80 -14.41 -4.14 3.65
N SER A 81 -15.35 -4.43 2.75
CA SER A 81 -16.35 -5.49 2.84
C SER A 81 -15.80 -6.89 3.10
N LYS A 82 -14.52 -7.15 2.79
CA LYS A 82 -13.90 -8.46 3.06
C LYS A 82 -12.39 -8.37 3.21
N LYS A 83 -11.89 -8.60 4.42
CA LYS A 83 -10.47 -8.79 4.73
C LYS A 83 -10.21 -10.27 4.89
N ILE A 84 -9.19 -10.80 4.20
CA ILE A 84 -8.86 -12.22 4.21
C ILE A 84 -7.39 -12.37 4.59
N TYR A 85 -7.12 -12.66 5.86
CA TYR A 85 -5.79 -12.95 6.39
C TYR A 85 -5.90 -13.82 7.65
N PRO A 86 -4.92 -14.71 7.94
CA PRO A 86 -3.87 -15.17 7.04
C PRO A 86 -4.46 -16.06 5.93
N SER A 87 -4.02 -15.88 4.69
CA SER A 87 -4.42 -16.74 3.58
C SER A 87 -3.33 -16.79 2.53
N ARG A 88 -2.91 -17.99 2.17
CA ARG A 88 -1.97 -18.22 1.06
C ARG A 88 -2.75 -18.57 -0.20
N LEU A 89 -2.23 -18.11 -1.33
CA LEU A 89 -2.73 -18.46 -2.66
C LEU A 89 -1.93 -19.65 -3.18
N ASN A 90 -2.63 -20.68 -3.64
CA ASN A 90 -2.03 -21.86 -4.27
C ASN A 90 -1.82 -21.64 -5.77
N SER A 91 -2.80 -21.02 -6.44
CA SER A 91 -2.75 -20.78 -7.87
C SER A 91 -3.51 -19.52 -8.26
N MET A 92 -3.20 -18.99 -9.44
CA MET A 92 -3.92 -17.91 -10.07
C MET A 92 -4.06 -18.19 -11.56
N SER A 93 -5.26 -17.99 -12.11
CA SER A 93 -5.53 -18.10 -13.55
C SER A 93 -6.42 -16.96 -14.03
N ILE A 94 -6.17 -16.46 -15.24
CA ILE A 94 -7.02 -15.46 -15.88
C ILE A 94 -8.04 -16.21 -16.73
N LEU A 95 -9.33 -16.03 -16.47
CA LEU A 95 -10.38 -16.65 -17.28
C LEU A 95 -10.42 -15.98 -18.66
N PRO A 96 -10.44 -16.77 -19.75
CA PRO A 96 -10.69 -16.23 -21.09
C PRO A 96 -12.13 -15.69 -21.18
N ASN A 97 -12.34 -14.64 -21.97
CA ASN A 97 -13.67 -14.12 -22.24
C ASN A 97 -14.49 -15.19 -22.97
N SER A 98 -15.59 -15.65 -22.36
CA SER A 98 -16.58 -16.45 -23.07
C SER A 98 -17.42 -15.52 -23.94
N SER A 99 -17.04 -15.34 -25.21
CA SER A 99 -17.97 -14.86 -26.23
C SER A 99 -18.90 -16.01 -26.61
N SER A 100 -19.90 -16.32 -25.78
CA SER A 100 -20.99 -17.21 -26.20
C SER A 100 -22.20 -16.34 -26.54
N SER A 101 -22.34 -16.09 -27.84
CA SER A 101 -23.65 -15.83 -28.43
C SER A 101 -24.49 -17.07 -28.21
N GLU A 102 -25.45 -17.04 -27.29
CA GLU A 102 -26.68 -17.83 -27.41
C GLU A 102 -27.75 -17.36 -26.42
N VAL A 103 -28.94 -17.17 -26.98
CA VAL A 103 -30.16 -16.68 -26.36
C VAL A 103 -30.76 -17.82 -25.55
N ASP A 104 -30.89 -17.68 -24.23
CA ASP A 104 -32.13 -18.08 -23.57
C ASP A 104 -32.33 -17.42 -22.19
N SER A 105 -33.60 -17.16 -21.89
CA SER A 105 -34.09 -16.29 -20.85
C SER A 105 -34.18 -17.01 -19.51
N THR A 106 -33.14 -16.93 -18.67
CA THR A 106 -33.28 -16.97 -17.20
C THR A 106 -32.08 -16.25 -16.58
N LEU A 107 -32.27 -15.00 -16.18
CA LEU A 107 -31.21 -14.19 -15.56
C LEU A 107 -30.87 -14.73 -14.17
N SER A 108 -29.93 -15.67 -14.11
CA SER A 108 -29.21 -15.99 -12.87
C SER A 108 -28.28 -14.83 -12.52
N MET A 109 -28.18 -14.45 -11.24
CA MET A 109 -27.27 -13.39 -10.74
C MET A 109 -25.81 -13.55 -11.18
N THR A 110 -25.43 -14.74 -11.65
CA THR A 110 -24.14 -15.07 -12.25
C THR A 110 -23.89 -14.37 -13.60
N ALA A 111 -24.94 -14.00 -14.35
CA ALA A 111 -24.84 -13.47 -15.71
C ALA A 111 -24.53 -11.96 -15.80
N LEU A 112 -24.56 -11.21 -14.70
CA LEU A 112 -24.22 -9.77 -14.70
C LEU A 112 -22.71 -9.49 -14.63
N PHE A 113 -21.88 -10.53 -14.42
CA PHE A 113 -20.42 -10.38 -14.29
C PHE A 113 -19.63 -10.61 -15.59
N THR A 114 -20.30 -10.90 -16.71
CA THR A 114 -19.68 -11.52 -17.91
C THR A 114 -18.99 -10.57 -18.90
N HIS A 115 -18.79 -9.28 -18.59
CA HIS A 115 -18.17 -8.35 -19.55
C HIS A 115 -16.67 -8.04 -19.33
N GLY A 116 -15.91 -8.89 -18.63
CA GLY A 116 -14.46 -8.68 -18.47
C GLY A 116 -13.67 -9.93 -18.07
N ARG A 117 -12.38 -9.97 -18.42
CA ARG A 117 -11.43 -11.01 -17.99
C ARG A 117 -11.32 -11.00 -16.46
N LEU A 118 -11.85 -12.03 -15.80
CA LEU A 118 -11.72 -12.19 -14.35
C LEU A 118 -10.49 -13.04 -14.02
N ALA A 119 -9.75 -12.66 -12.99
CA ALA A 119 -8.74 -13.52 -12.39
C ALA A 119 -9.41 -14.42 -11.33
N LYS A 120 -9.20 -15.73 -11.44
CA LYS A 120 -9.52 -16.71 -10.40
C LYS A 120 -8.29 -16.88 -9.51
N LEU A 121 -8.48 -16.75 -8.21
CA LEU A 121 -7.45 -16.94 -7.18
C LEU A 121 -7.85 -18.15 -6.32
N GLU A 122 -7.07 -19.22 -6.36
CA GLU A 122 -7.31 -20.43 -5.55
C GLU A 122 -6.51 -20.36 -4.26
N ARG A 123 -7.19 -20.58 -3.14
CA ARG A 123 -6.62 -20.47 -1.79
C ARG A 123 -6.27 -21.85 -1.24
N GLU A 124 -5.40 -21.86 -0.24
CA GLU A 124 -4.98 -23.09 0.45
C GLU A 124 -6.13 -23.82 1.15
N ASP A 125 -7.17 -23.11 1.55
CA ASP A 125 -8.40 -23.67 2.13
C ASP A 125 -9.35 -24.30 1.08
N GLY A 126 -8.96 -24.35 -0.19
CA GLY A 126 -9.77 -24.85 -1.31
C GLY A 126 -10.80 -23.84 -1.84
N ASN A 127 -10.96 -22.68 -1.19
CA ASN A 127 -11.89 -21.65 -1.65
C ASN A 127 -11.30 -20.85 -2.82
N SER A 128 -12.18 -20.33 -3.69
CA SER A 128 -11.80 -19.49 -4.82
C SER A 128 -12.34 -18.07 -4.68
N LEU A 129 -11.53 -17.09 -5.08
CA LEU A 129 -11.94 -15.68 -5.23
C LEU A 129 -11.85 -15.28 -6.70
N TYR A 130 -12.72 -14.35 -7.11
CA TYR A 130 -12.72 -13.79 -8.46
C TYR A 130 -12.53 -12.28 -8.38
N ALA A 131 -11.57 -11.75 -9.12
CA ALA A 131 -11.24 -10.33 -9.11
C ALA A 131 -11.06 -9.78 -10.53
N LYS A 132 -11.47 -8.53 -10.72
CA LYS A 132 -11.22 -7.78 -11.97
C LYS A 132 -9.80 -7.22 -12.05
N LEU A 133 -9.21 -6.91 -10.89
CA LEU A 133 -7.85 -6.40 -10.76
C LEU A 133 -7.18 -7.14 -9.61
N VAL A 134 -5.95 -7.59 -9.85
CA VAL A 134 -5.09 -8.13 -8.81
C VAL A 134 -3.85 -7.26 -8.73
N VAL A 135 -3.54 -6.78 -7.53
CA VAL A 135 -2.31 -6.08 -7.23
C VAL A 135 -1.43 -7.05 -6.46
N ILE A 136 -0.22 -7.31 -6.96
CA ILE A 136 0.76 -8.19 -6.33
C ILE A 136 1.98 -7.33 -6.00
N GLU A 137 2.40 -7.37 -4.75
CA GLU A 137 3.69 -6.83 -4.34
C GLU A 137 4.75 -7.92 -4.50
N LEU A 138 5.63 -7.77 -5.49
CA LEU A 138 6.80 -8.62 -5.65
C LEU A 138 7.90 -8.05 -4.75
N ALA A 139 8.04 -8.60 -3.54
CA ALA A 139 9.22 -8.32 -2.74
C ALA A 139 10.44 -8.96 -3.44
N PRO A 140 11.54 -8.21 -3.70
CA PRO A 140 12.77 -8.82 -4.15
C PRO A 140 13.25 -9.82 -3.09
N VAL A 141 13.50 -11.06 -3.53
CA VAL A 141 14.05 -12.15 -2.72
C VAL A 141 15.50 -11.87 -2.37
#